data_AF-A0A7C6M1P8-F1
#
_entry.id   AF-A0A7C6M1P8-F1
#
_cell.length_a   1.000
_cell.length_b   1.000
_cell.length_c   1.000
_cell.angle_alpha   90.00
_cell.angle_beta   90.00
_cell.angle_gamma   90.00
#
_symmetry.space_group_name_H-M   'P 1'
#
loop_
_entity.id
_entity.type
_entity.pdbx_description
1 polymer ?
#
loop_
_entity_poly.entity_id
_entity_poly.type
_entity_poly.pdbx_seq_one_letter_code
_entity_poly.pdbx_strand_id
1 'polypeptide(L)'
;MHSDSVDQIKQMIENYKNHIAITQLKDEVYKWKLIEEYKGRPNLDAEDLHVELKSIDYSNLIYHLSKATLNQMMKAKPEEIRKLFVELFDESIDLTKRIKDFSEKTKVLYNRMGETNPHHQDERAVSAYLTVHNPKKYTFYKHSFYSEYCNLLGIKKEKKNKKYAHYLKLIDELVEKYIVPDKKLIELVKSTIPKYYDGTNNKLLAQDILYQMLEKDRVINYWIFQGNPDRYDFKSAIEAGVLDNWSVTAHRDKIEPGDKVIIWITGEEAGCYALAEVMSTPYENDGSADDVYWKDELPKSDEFKCDIEITHYFSDNPILKNEI
;
A
#
# COMPACT_ATOMS: atom_id res chain seq x y z
N MET A 1 4.22 -22.28 -16.88
CA MET A 1 4.95 -22.29 -15.59
C MET A 1 6.21 -23.13 -15.79
N HIS A 2 7.38 -22.59 -15.47
CA HIS A 2 8.64 -23.34 -15.46
C HIS A 2 8.66 -24.36 -14.30
N SER A 3 9.40 -25.47 -14.39
CA SER A 3 9.44 -26.50 -13.34
C SER A 3 9.77 -25.90 -11.96
N ASP A 4 10.70 -24.95 -11.93
CA ASP A 4 11.19 -24.33 -10.70
C ASP A 4 10.09 -23.55 -9.96
N SER A 5 9.17 -22.93 -10.70
CA SER A 5 8.04 -22.19 -10.11
C SER A 5 7.01 -23.12 -9.43
N VAL A 6 6.86 -24.36 -9.93
CA VAL A 6 5.96 -25.35 -9.33
C VAL A 6 6.50 -25.80 -7.97
N ASP A 7 7.80 -26.05 -7.88
CA ASP A 7 8.45 -26.46 -6.63
C ASP A 7 8.44 -25.33 -5.60
N GLN A 8 8.63 -24.09 -6.03
CA GLN A 8 8.53 -22.91 -5.17
C GLN A 8 7.11 -22.72 -4.58
N ILE A 9 6.04 -22.92 -5.36
CA ILE A 9 4.67 -22.81 -4.84
C ILE A 9 4.37 -23.90 -3.81
N LYS A 10 4.76 -25.14 -4.08
CA LYS A 10 4.57 -26.25 -3.13
C LYS A 10 5.33 -25.97 -1.84
N GLN A 11 6.58 -25.51 -1.93
CA GLN A 11 7.37 -25.14 -0.76
C GLN A 11 6.74 -23.99 0.03
N MET A 12 6.21 -22.96 -0.65
CA MET A 12 5.49 -21.86 -0.01
C MET A 12 4.27 -22.36 0.80
N ILE A 13 3.50 -23.31 0.24
CA ILE A 13 2.35 -23.89 0.94
C ILE A 13 2.77 -24.77 2.13
N GLU A 14 3.85 -25.55 2.01
CA GLU A 14 4.40 -26.29 3.15
C GLU A 14 4.88 -25.35 4.26
N ASN A 15 5.56 -24.26 3.90
CA ASN A 15 6.00 -23.24 4.85
C ASN A 15 4.80 -22.60 5.56
N TYR A 16 3.72 -22.31 4.82
CA TYR A 16 2.49 -21.79 5.40
C TYR A 16 1.87 -22.77 6.40
N LYS A 17 1.80 -24.07 6.07
CA LYS A 17 1.29 -25.11 6.99
C LYS A 17 2.09 -25.15 8.30
N ASN A 18 3.42 -25.09 8.20
CA ASN A 18 4.29 -25.04 9.38
C ASN A 18 4.09 -23.75 10.19
N HIS A 19 3.92 -22.61 9.52
CA HIS A 19 3.66 -21.33 10.15
C HIS A 19 2.36 -21.36 10.95
N ILE A 20 1.24 -21.77 10.34
CA ILE A 20 -0.06 -21.78 11.02
C ILE A 20 -0.16 -22.83 12.12
N ALA A 21 0.61 -23.93 12.03
CA ALA A 21 0.70 -24.90 13.13
C ALA A 21 1.30 -24.28 14.41
N ILE A 22 2.13 -23.24 14.26
CA ILE A 22 2.75 -22.51 15.37
C ILE A 22 1.88 -21.31 15.79
N THR A 23 1.51 -20.45 14.84
CA THR A 23 0.84 -19.17 15.12
C THR A 23 -0.67 -19.31 15.35
N GLN A 24 -1.26 -20.43 14.91
CA GLN A 24 -2.70 -20.70 15.01
C GLN A 24 -3.56 -19.59 14.39
N LEU A 25 -3.06 -18.90 13.34
CA LEU A 25 -3.75 -17.81 12.64
C LEU A 25 -4.16 -16.62 13.54
N LYS A 26 -3.58 -16.48 14.74
CA LYS A 26 -4.04 -15.47 15.73
C LYS A 26 -4.00 -14.04 15.20
N ASP A 27 -2.97 -13.69 14.43
CA ASP A 27 -2.77 -12.33 13.93
C ASP A 27 -3.59 -12.04 12.66
N GLU A 28 -4.03 -13.06 11.93
CA GLU A 28 -4.74 -12.91 10.64
C GLU A 28 -6.21 -13.35 10.67
N VAL A 29 -6.68 -13.92 11.78
CA VAL A 29 -8.09 -14.35 11.96
C VAL A 29 -9.09 -13.19 11.80
N TYR A 30 -8.66 -11.94 11.98
CA TYR A 30 -9.53 -10.77 11.84
C TYR A 30 -10.11 -10.64 10.42
N LYS A 31 -9.37 -11.04 9.38
CA LYS A 31 -9.87 -11.01 7.98
C LYS A 31 -11.09 -11.91 7.83
N TRP A 32 -11.02 -13.10 8.42
CA TRP A 32 -12.07 -14.10 8.40
C TRP A 32 -13.29 -13.66 9.21
N LYS A 33 -13.06 -13.07 10.40
CA LYS A 33 -14.10 -12.46 11.24
C LYS A 33 -14.85 -11.36 10.49
N LEU A 34 -14.11 -10.45 9.85
CA LEU A 34 -14.63 -9.32 9.10
C LEU A 34 -15.55 -9.77 7.96
N ILE A 35 -15.15 -10.81 7.21
CA ILE A 35 -16.01 -11.38 6.16
C ILE A 35 -17.27 -12.01 6.74
N GLU A 36 -17.17 -12.75 7.85
CA GLU A 36 -18.37 -13.34 8.46
C GLU A 36 -19.36 -12.26 8.95
N GLU A 37 -18.84 -11.13 9.44
CA GLU A 37 -19.63 -10.02 9.97
C GLU A 37 -20.26 -9.14 8.87
N TYR A 38 -19.53 -8.86 7.79
CA TYR A 38 -19.94 -7.86 6.80
C TYR A 38 -20.26 -8.42 5.40
N LYS A 39 -20.19 -9.74 5.16
CA LYS A 39 -20.51 -10.32 3.85
C LYS A 39 -21.85 -9.83 3.30
N GLY A 40 -21.87 -9.41 2.03
CA GLY A 40 -23.06 -8.87 1.35
C GLY A 40 -23.23 -7.36 1.48
N ARG A 41 -22.41 -6.68 2.27
CA ARG A 41 -22.45 -5.22 2.45
C ARG A 41 -21.55 -4.49 1.44
N PRO A 42 -21.73 -3.16 1.24
CA PRO A 42 -22.81 -2.31 1.76
C PRO A 42 -24.17 -2.64 1.13
N ASN A 43 -25.24 -2.40 1.89
CA ASN A 43 -26.59 -2.34 1.33
C ASN A 43 -26.78 -1.02 0.56
N LEU A 44 -26.74 -1.07 -0.77
CA LEU A 44 -26.90 0.11 -1.62
C LEU A 44 -28.34 0.64 -1.69
N ASP A 45 -29.31 -0.07 -1.12
CA ASP A 45 -30.70 0.40 -0.97
C ASP A 45 -30.95 1.05 0.39
N ALA A 46 -29.93 1.15 1.25
CA ALA A 46 -30.05 1.84 2.53
C ALA A 46 -30.43 3.32 2.35
N GLU A 47 -31.39 3.79 3.16
CA GLU A 47 -31.84 5.19 3.15
C GLU A 47 -30.66 6.15 3.37
N ASP A 48 -29.83 5.87 4.38
CA ASP A 48 -28.58 6.58 4.64
C ASP A 48 -27.36 5.70 4.31
N LEU A 49 -26.86 5.84 3.07
CA LEU A 49 -25.66 5.12 2.62
C LEU A 49 -24.40 5.55 3.38
N HIS A 50 -24.35 6.77 3.91
CA HIS A 50 -23.19 7.25 4.66
C HIS A 50 -23.08 6.50 5.99
N VAL A 51 -24.19 6.29 6.70
CA VAL A 51 -24.23 5.45 7.90
C VAL A 51 -23.86 4.00 7.56
N GLU A 52 -24.42 3.45 6.47
CA GLU A 52 -24.13 2.08 6.02
C GLU A 52 -22.63 1.87 5.80
N LEU A 53 -21.99 2.69 4.95
CA LEU A 53 -20.56 2.56 4.64
C LEU A 53 -19.68 2.82 5.86
N LYS A 54 -20.02 3.81 6.70
CA LYS A 54 -19.23 4.14 7.89
C LYS A 54 -19.22 3.02 8.93
N SER A 55 -20.28 2.22 8.98
CA SER A 55 -20.41 1.11 9.92
C SER A 55 -19.66 -0.16 9.50
N ILE A 56 -19.08 -0.22 8.31
CA ILE A 56 -18.22 -1.32 7.89
C ILE A 56 -16.79 -1.03 8.38
N ASP A 57 -16.28 -1.87 9.28
CA ASP A 57 -14.89 -1.77 9.69
C ASP A 57 -13.98 -2.61 8.78
N TYR A 58 -13.25 -1.93 7.91
CA TYR A 58 -12.26 -2.55 7.03
C TYR A 58 -10.91 -2.83 7.74
N SER A 59 -10.74 -2.44 9.01
CA SER A 59 -9.47 -2.57 9.74
C SER A 59 -8.29 -2.03 8.91
N ASN A 60 -7.21 -2.80 8.81
CA ASN A 60 -6.01 -2.51 8.00
C ASN A 60 -6.10 -3.02 6.54
N LEU A 61 -7.26 -3.49 6.06
CA LEU A 61 -7.39 -4.04 4.70
C LEU A 61 -7.42 -2.95 3.63
N ILE A 62 -7.84 -1.74 3.99
CA ILE A 62 -7.73 -0.54 3.18
C ILE A 62 -6.74 0.45 3.79
N TYR A 63 -6.21 1.36 2.99
CA TYR A 63 -5.40 2.44 3.51
C TYR A 63 -6.27 3.42 4.31
N HIS A 64 -5.75 3.95 5.42
CA HIS A 64 -6.56 4.77 6.34
C HIS A 64 -7.14 6.02 5.65
N LEU A 65 -6.39 6.65 4.73
CA LEU A 65 -6.92 7.78 3.95
C LEU A 65 -8.01 7.36 2.96
N SER A 66 -8.05 6.11 2.48
CA SER A 66 -9.18 5.61 1.67
C SER A 66 -10.50 5.70 2.43
N LYS A 67 -10.50 5.41 3.73
CA LYS A 67 -11.68 5.54 4.59
C LYS A 67 -12.03 7.02 4.81
N ALA A 68 -11.03 7.86 5.06
CA ALA A 68 -11.23 9.29 5.32
C ALA A 68 -11.82 10.02 4.11
N THR A 69 -11.23 9.84 2.93
CA THR A 69 -11.70 10.49 1.69
C THR A 69 -13.07 9.98 1.28
N LEU A 70 -13.36 8.67 1.44
CA LEU A 70 -14.68 8.12 1.17
C LEU A 70 -15.74 8.74 2.08
N ASN A 71 -15.47 8.84 3.39
CA ASN A 71 -16.40 9.48 4.34
C ASN A 71 -16.64 10.96 4.00
N GLN A 72 -15.60 11.69 3.60
CA GLN A 72 -15.73 13.08 3.17
C GLN A 72 -16.63 13.21 1.94
N MET A 73 -16.41 12.39 0.91
CA MET A 73 -17.24 12.38 -0.30
C MET A 73 -18.69 11.94 0.01
N MET A 74 -18.88 10.96 0.90
CA MET A 74 -20.20 10.51 1.33
C MET A 74 -20.99 11.61 2.06
N LYS A 75 -20.32 12.41 2.89
CA LYS A 75 -20.94 13.55 3.58
C LYS A 75 -21.39 14.63 2.60
N ALA A 76 -20.62 14.86 1.53
CA ALA A 76 -20.89 15.93 0.58
C ALA A 76 -21.85 15.51 -0.56
N LYS A 77 -21.70 14.29 -1.08
CA LYS A 77 -22.29 13.81 -2.35
C LYS A 77 -22.72 12.33 -2.27
N PRO A 78 -23.59 11.93 -1.32
CA PRO A 78 -23.93 10.53 -1.04
C PRO A 78 -24.51 9.81 -2.26
N GLU A 79 -25.40 10.45 -3.02
CA GLU A 79 -26.05 9.83 -4.18
C GLU A 79 -25.12 9.68 -5.39
N GLU A 80 -24.10 10.52 -5.52
CA GLU A 80 -23.07 10.32 -6.56
C GLU A 80 -22.19 9.12 -6.21
N ILE A 81 -21.80 8.97 -4.94
CA ILE A 81 -21.05 7.79 -4.48
C ILE A 81 -21.90 6.52 -4.59
N ARG A 82 -23.20 6.58 -4.25
CA ARG A 82 -24.12 5.44 -4.44
C ARG A 82 -24.07 4.91 -5.87
N LYS A 83 -24.16 5.81 -6.86
CA LYS A 83 -24.05 5.44 -8.28
C LYS A 83 -22.70 4.79 -8.61
N LEU A 84 -21.60 5.28 -8.06
CA LEU A 84 -20.29 4.66 -8.26
C LEU A 84 -20.23 3.22 -7.71
N PHE A 85 -20.81 2.97 -6.53
CA PHE A 85 -20.88 1.61 -5.98
C PHE A 85 -21.82 0.70 -6.78
N VAL A 86 -22.96 1.21 -7.26
CA VAL A 86 -23.86 0.45 -8.15
C VAL A 86 -23.11 -0.02 -9.39
N GLU A 87 -22.40 0.88 -10.07
CA GLU A 87 -21.59 0.53 -11.24
C GLU A 87 -20.42 -0.42 -10.90
N LEU A 88 -19.79 -0.24 -9.72
CA LEU A 88 -18.71 -1.12 -9.26
C LEU A 88 -19.19 -2.55 -8.98
N PHE A 89 -20.42 -2.72 -8.51
CA PHE A 89 -20.99 -4.03 -8.19
C PHE A 89 -21.77 -4.68 -9.34
N ASP A 90 -21.97 -3.97 -10.45
CA ASP A 90 -22.63 -4.51 -11.64
C ASP A 90 -21.78 -5.57 -12.35
N GLU A 91 -22.03 -6.84 -12.04
CA GLU A 91 -21.25 -7.95 -12.60
C GLU A 91 -21.46 -8.20 -14.10
N SER A 92 -22.39 -7.47 -14.75
CA SER A 92 -22.53 -7.49 -16.21
C SER A 92 -21.41 -6.72 -16.93
N ILE A 93 -20.68 -5.86 -16.20
CA ILE A 93 -19.57 -5.05 -16.70
C ILE A 93 -18.24 -5.73 -16.36
N ASP A 94 -17.31 -5.72 -17.32
CA ASP A 94 -15.94 -6.21 -17.11
C ASP A 94 -15.29 -5.59 -15.86
N LEU A 95 -14.64 -6.41 -15.05
CA LEU A 95 -14.05 -6.00 -13.77
C LEU A 95 -13.00 -4.89 -13.96
N THR A 96 -12.17 -4.97 -15.00
CA THR A 96 -11.15 -3.95 -15.29
C THR A 96 -11.80 -2.62 -15.59
N LYS A 97 -12.89 -2.63 -16.37
CA LYS A 97 -13.69 -1.44 -16.66
C LYS A 97 -14.31 -0.86 -15.39
N ARG A 98 -14.92 -1.69 -14.53
CA ARG A 98 -15.51 -1.24 -13.26
C ARG A 98 -14.50 -0.57 -12.34
N ILE A 99 -13.33 -1.18 -12.15
CA ILE A 99 -12.23 -0.63 -11.33
C ILE A 99 -11.76 0.71 -11.91
N LYS A 100 -11.51 0.77 -13.22
CA LYS A 100 -11.06 1.97 -13.90
C LYS A 100 -12.07 3.10 -13.74
N ASP A 101 -13.34 2.85 -14.07
CA ASP A 101 -14.41 3.83 -14.01
C ASP A 101 -14.61 4.32 -12.57
N PHE A 102 -14.60 3.42 -11.58
CA PHE A 102 -14.71 3.80 -10.18
C PHE A 102 -13.57 4.74 -9.75
N SER A 103 -12.31 4.40 -10.08
CA SER A 103 -11.16 5.23 -9.76
C SER A 103 -11.22 6.60 -10.44
N GLU A 104 -11.52 6.66 -11.74
CA GLU A 104 -11.54 7.91 -12.52
C GLU A 104 -12.71 8.80 -12.10
N LYS A 105 -13.92 8.26 -11.95
CA LYS A 105 -15.09 9.03 -11.54
C LYS A 105 -14.99 9.51 -10.09
N THR A 106 -14.41 8.71 -9.20
CA THR A 106 -14.10 9.16 -7.83
C THR A 106 -13.13 10.34 -7.87
N LYS A 107 -12.04 10.26 -8.66
CA LYS A 107 -11.10 11.38 -8.81
C LYS A 107 -11.79 12.64 -9.28
N VAL A 108 -12.66 12.54 -10.30
CA VAL A 108 -13.44 13.68 -10.82
C VAL A 108 -14.36 14.26 -9.74
N LEU A 109 -15.02 13.42 -8.95
CA LEU A 109 -15.85 13.87 -7.83
C LEU A 109 -15.02 14.59 -6.76
N TYR A 110 -13.90 14.01 -6.35
CA TYR A 110 -13.00 14.56 -5.34
C TYR A 110 -12.45 15.93 -5.77
N ASN A 111 -11.99 16.06 -7.02
CA ASN A 111 -11.51 17.33 -7.57
C ASN A 111 -12.62 18.39 -7.66
N ARG A 112 -13.85 18.01 -8.00
CA ARG A 112 -15.00 18.94 -8.01
C ARG A 112 -15.36 19.47 -6.63
N MET A 113 -14.91 18.81 -5.56
CA MET A 113 -15.05 19.28 -4.19
C MET A 113 -13.96 20.29 -3.79
N GLY A 114 -13.01 20.61 -4.69
CA GLY A 114 -11.89 21.52 -4.43
C GLY A 114 -10.65 20.83 -3.86
N GLU A 115 -10.65 19.50 -3.76
CA GLU A 115 -9.54 18.72 -3.23
C GLU A 115 -8.47 18.46 -4.30
N THR A 116 -7.20 18.69 -3.95
CA THR A 116 -6.04 18.46 -4.83
C THR A 116 -5.25 17.20 -4.47
N ASN A 117 -5.45 16.69 -3.26
CA ASN A 117 -4.80 15.47 -2.77
C ASN A 117 -5.31 14.19 -3.46
N PRO A 118 -4.60 13.07 -3.36
CA PRO A 118 -5.08 11.80 -3.89
C PRO A 118 -6.40 11.37 -3.24
N HIS A 119 -7.34 10.86 -4.04
CA HIS A 119 -8.64 10.38 -3.54
C HIS A 119 -8.56 9.02 -2.81
N HIS A 120 -7.41 8.33 -2.87
CA HIS A 120 -7.12 7.05 -2.20
C HIS A 120 -8.11 5.89 -2.45
N GLN A 121 -8.93 5.94 -3.50
CA GLN A 121 -9.80 4.83 -3.92
C GLN A 121 -9.11 3.98 -5.00
N ASP A 122 -8.04 3.29 -4.61
CA ASP A 122 -7.19 2.48 -5.48
C ASP A 122 -7.66 1.00 -5.58
N GLU A 123 -6.87 0.16 -6.26
CA GLU A 123 -7.17 -1.27 -6.42
C GLU A 123 -7.23 -2.03 -5.08
N ARG A 124 -6.52 -1.57 -4.03
CA ARG A 124 -6.60 -2.16 -2.69
C ARG A 124 -7.95 -1.85 -2.06
N ALA A 125 -8.37 -0.58 -2.07
CA ALA A 125 -9.68 -0.18 -1.56
C ALA A 125 -10.82 -0.90 -2.31
N VAL A 126 -10.77 -0.90 -3.65
CA VAL A 126 -11.77 -1.57 -4.49
C VAL A 126 -11.83 -3.08 -4.24
N SER A 127 -10.68 -3.75 -4.05
CA SER A 127 -10.67 -5.17 -3.71
C SER A 127 -11.39 -5.47 -2.41
N ALA A 128 -11.24 -4.60 -1.39
CA ALA A 128 -11.90 -4.79 -0.10
C ALA A 128 -13.41 -4.60 -0.22
N TYR A 129 -13.87 -3.59 -0.95
CA TYR A 129 -15.30 -3.37 -1.21
C TYR A 129 -15.93 -4.57 -1.92
N LEU A 130 -15.28 -5.07 -2.98
CA LEU A 130 -15.75 -6.24 -3.73
C LEU A 130 -15.73 -7.52 -2.89
N THR A 131 -14.71 -7.70 -2.05
CA THR A 131 -14.58 -8.90 -1.20
C THR A 131 -15.61 -8.93 -0.10
N VAL A 132 -15.88 -7.80 0.55
CA VAL A 132 -16.96 -7.70 1.55
C VAL A 132 -18.31 -7.91 0.88
N HIS A 133 -18.54 -7.34 -0.30
CA HIS A 133 -19.81 -7.51 -1.00
C HIS A 133 -20.04 -8.96 -1.47
N ASN A 134 -19.04 -9.60 -2.09
CA ASN A 134 -19.14 -10.97 -2.58
C ASN A 134 -17.85 -11.77 -2.31
N PRO A 135 -17.67 -12.31 -1.09
CA PRO A 135 -16.45 -13.03 -0.71
C PRO A 135 -16.29 -14.39 -1.38
N LYS A 136 -17.33 -14.88 -2.11
CA LYS A 136 -17.21 -16.10 -2.91
C LYS A 136 -16.44 -15.87 -4.20
N LYS A 137 -16.53 -14.65 -4.77
CA LYS A 137 -15.94 -14.31 -6.07
C LYS A 137 -14.62 -13.56 -5.95
N TYR A 138 -14.50 -12.72 -4.92
CA TYR A 138 -13.40 -11.79 -4.73
C TYR A 138 -12.59 -12.11 -3.46
N THR A 139 -11.36 -11.58 -3.37
CA THR A 139 -10.50 -11.65 -2.20
C THR A 139 -9.64 -10.38 -2.08
N PHE A 140 -9.07 -10.11 -0.91
CA PHE A 140 -8.31 -8.89 -0.67
C PHE A 140 -7.04 -8.80 -1.52
N TYR A 141 -6.62 -7.57 -1.83
CA TYR A 141 -5.44 -7.31 -2.65
C TYR A 141 -4.50 -6.30 -1.99
N LYS A 142 -3.19 -6.57 -2.08
CA LYS A 142 -2.13 -5.60 -1.79
C LYS A 142 -1.05 -5.75 -2.85
N HIS A 143 -0.52 -4.61 -3.32
CA HIS A 143 0.47 -4.57 -4.39
C HIS A 143 1.78 -5.31 -4.05
N SER A 144 2.19 -5.28 -2.78
CA SER A 144 3.44 -5.87 -2.27
C SER A 144 3.50 -7.39 -2.50
N PHE A 145 2.65 -8.18 -1.82
CA PHE A 145 2.64 -9.64 -2.05
C PHE A 145 2.22 -10.02 -3.47
N TYR A 146 1.41 -9.21 -4.17
CA TYR A 146 1.11 -9.45 -5.59
C TYR A 146 2.38 -9.36 -6.44
N SER A 147 3.22 -8.37 -6.19
CA SER A 147 4.47 -8.18 -6.91
C SER A 147 5.44 -9.33 -6.68
N GLU A 148 5.59 -9.75 -5.42
CA GLU A 148 6.42 -10.90 -5.05
C GLU A 148 5.89 -12.19 -5.68
N TYR A 149 4.56 -12.38 -5.73
CA TYR A 149 3.98 -13.55 -6.37
C TYR A 149 4.22 -13.56 -7.88
N CYS A 150 4.08 -12.42 -8.57
CA CYS A 150 4.46 -12.32 -9.99
C CYS A 150 5.93 -12.66 -10.22
N ASN A 151 6.84 -12.21 -9.34
CA ASN A 151 8.27 -12.51 -9.42
C ASN A 151 8.53 -14.01 -9.24
N LEU A 152 7.91 -14.66 -8.25
CA LEU A 152 8.00 -16.10 -8.01
C LEU A 152 7.54 -16.90 -9.25
N LEU A 153 6.47 -16.44 -9.91
CA LEU A 153 5.96 -17.07 -11.12
C LEU A 153 6.79 -16.77 -12.38
N GLY A 154 7.73 -15.83 -12.32
CA GLY A 154 8.49 -15.36 -13.48
C GLY A 154 7.64 -14.61 -14.51
N ILE A 155 6.55 -13.96 -14.08
CA ILE A 155 5.62 -13.24 -14.96
C ILE A 155 5.65 -11.73 -14.71
N LYS A 156 5.31 -10.96 -15.74
CA LYS A 156 5.21 -9.51 -15.62
C LYS A 156 3.94 -9.09 -14.90
N LYS A 157 4.06 -8.08 -14.05
CA LYS A 157 2.94 -7.39 -13.43
C LYS A 157 2.13 -6.64 -14.49
N GLU A 158 0.83 -6.51 -14.22
CA GLU A 158 -0.06 -5.73 -15.09
C GLU A 158 -0.02 -4.23 -14.77
N LYS A 159 -0.57 -3.43 -15.69
CA LYS A 159 -0.68 -1.97 -15.52
C LYS A 159 -1.73 -1.61 -14.45
N LYS A 160 -1.68 -0.37 -13.96
CA LYS A 160 -2.70 0.20 -13.05
C LYS A 160 -4.12 -0.07 -13.56
N ASN A 161 -5.04 -0.37 -12.63
CA ASN A 161 -6.45 -0.74 -12.87
C ASN A 161 -6.64 -2.12 -13.52
N LYS A 162 -5.57 -2.81 -13.91
CA LYS A 162 -5.59 -4.19 -14.42
C LYS A 162 -4.96 -5.19 -13.47
N LYS A 163 -4.29 -4.72 -12.40
CA LYS A 163 -3.53 -5.58 -11.49
C LYS A 163 -4.46 -6.49 -10.70
N TYR A 164 -5.57 -5.96 -10.18
CA TYR A 164 -6.48 -6.75 -9.37
C TYR A 164 -7.19 -7.84 -10.18
N ALA A 165 -7.65 -7.52 -11.41
CA ALA A 165 -8.24 -8.52 -12.31
C ALA A 165 -7.23 -9.62 -12.69
N HIS A 166 -5.96 -9.25 -12.93
CA HIS A 166 -4.89 -10.21 -13.15
C HIS A 166 -4.61 -11.06 -11.90
N TYR A 167 -4.53 -10.43 -10.73
CA TYR A 167 -4.33 -11.09 -9.45
C TYR A 167 -5.40 -12.15 -9.17
N LEU A 168 -6.68 -11.87 -9.42
CA LEU A 168 -7.75 -12.86 -9.23
C LEU A 168 -7.57 -14.10 -10.11
N LYS A 169 -7.08 -13.94 -11.35
CA LYS A 169 -6.74 -15.10 -12.21
C LYS A 169 -5.61 -15.93 -11.61
N LEU A 170 -4.58 -15.28 -11.06
CA LEU A 170 -3.47 -15.97 -10.40
C LEU A 170 -3.92 -16.68 -9.11
N ILE A 171 -4.88 -16.10 -8.39
CA ILE A 171 -5.53 -16.72 -7.23
C ILE A 171 -6.33 -17.93 -7.66
N ASP A 172 -7.13 -17.84 -8.72
CA ASP A 172 -7.90 -18.98 -9.23
C ASP A 172 -6.98 -20.15 -9.61
N GLU A 173 -5.89 -19.87 -10.32
CA GLU A 173 -4.90 -20.90 -10.64
C GLU A 173 -4.24 -21.51 -9.38
N LEU A 174 -3.89 -20.68 -8.38
CA LEU A 174 -3.32 -21.16 -7.12
C LEU A 174 -4.31 -22.07 -6.37
N VAL A 175 -5.58 -21.66 -6.33
CA VAL A 175 -6.67 -22.39 -5.68
C VAL A 175 -6.88 -23.73 -6.34
N GLU A 176 -7.08 -23.75 -7.66
CA GLU A 176 -7.42 -24.95 -8.42
C GLU A 176 -6.27 -25.97 -8.42
N LYS A 177 -5.02 -25.51 -8.61
CA LYS A 177 -3.88 -26.41 -8.80
C LYS A 177 -3.26 -26.89 -7.49
N TYR A 178 -3.31 -26.08 -6.43
CA TYR A 178 -2.52 -26.36 -5.23
C TYR A 178 -3.33 -26.40 -3.93
N ILE A 179 -4.35 -25.56 -3.76
CA ILE A 179 -5.11 -25.49 -2.49
C ILE A 179 -6.22 -26.55 -2.45
N VAL A 180 -7.08 -26.60 -3.47
CA VAL A 180 -8.21 -27.55 -3.52
C VAL A 180 -7.76 -29.03 -3.43
N PRO A 181 -6.65 -29.44 -4.08
CA PRO A 181 -6.12 -30.80 -3.96
C PRO A 181 -5.49 -31.09 -2.59
N ASP A 182 -4.97 -30.09 -1.87
CA ASP A 182 -4.29 -30.28 -0.58
C ASP A 182 -5.30 -30.36 0.58
N LYS A 183 -5.83 -31.56 0.81
CA LYS A 183 -6.77 -31.82 1.91
C LYS A 183 -6.14 -31.60 3.30
N LYS A 184 -4.83 -31.76 3.44
CA LYS A 184 -4.15 -31.54 4.73
C LYS A 184 -4.14 -30.05 5.07
N LEU A 185 -3.85 -29.19 4.09
CA LEU A 185 -3.96 -27.74 4.24
C LEU A 185 -5.38 -27.34 4.65
N ILE A 186 -6.40 -27.81 3.92
CA ILE A 186 -7.80 -27.45 4.18
C ILE A 186 -8.21 -27.85 5.60
N GLU A 187 -7.95 -29.10 6.02
CA GLU A 187 -8.29 -29.57 7.36
C GLU A 187 -7.50 -28.85 8.46
N LEU A 188 -6.24 -28.49 8.20
CA LEU A 188 -5.44 -27.71 9.14
C LEU A 188 -6.03 -26.32 9.37
N VAL A 189 -6.37 -25.58 8.32
CA VAL A 189 -7.00 -24.25 8.47
C VAL A 189 -8.39 -24.37 9.10
N LYS A 190 -9.19 -25.35 8.65
CA LYS A 190 -10.53 -25.61 9.19
C LYS A 190 -10.51 -25.93 10.67
N SER A 191 -9.57 -26.75 11.14
CA SER A 191 -9.42 -27.05 12.57
C SER A 191 -8.86 -25.88 13.37
N THR A 192 -8.08 -25.00 12.75
CA THR A 192 -7.51 -23.79 13.40
C THR A 192 -8.57 -22.70 13.59
N ILE A 193 -9.43 -22.46 12.59
CA ILE A 193 -10.48 -21.42 12.62
C ILE A 193 -11.86 -21.97 12.24
N PRO A 194 -12.40 -22.99 12.95
CA PRO A 194 -13.60 -23.73 12.56
C PRO A 194 -14.88 -22.89 12.49
N LYS A 195 -14.91 -21.76 13.20
CA LYS A 195 -16.03 -20.81 13.16
C LYS A 195 -16.09 -20.01 11.86
N TYR A 196 -14.95 -19.81 11.19
CA TYR A 196 -14.82 -18.84 10.09
C TYR A 196 -14.42 -19.45 8.75
N TYR A 197 -13.99 -20.72 8.73
CA TYR A 197 -13.63 -21.41 7.51
C TYR A 197 -14.18 -22.85 7.51
N ASP A 198 -15.06 -23.13 6.56
CA ASP A 198 -15.73 -24.42 6.39
C ASP A 198 -15.02 -25.36 5.40
N GLY A 199 -13.98 -24.86 4.73
CA GLY A 199 -13.26 -25.54 3.65
C GLY A 199 -13.56 -25.01 2.25
N THR A 200 -14.39 -23.98 2.10
CA THR A 200 -14.89 -23.52 0.78
C THR A 200 -14.35 -22.17 0.32
N ASN A 201 -14.08 -21.22 1.23
CA ASN A 201 -13.54 -19.90 0.86
C ASN A 201 -12.04 -19.94 0.57
N ASN A 202 -11.66 -20.68 -0.49
CA ASN A 202 -10.26 -20.94 -0.83
C ASN A 202 -9.56 -19.73 -1.43
N LYS A 203 -10.30 -18.72 -1.94
CA LYS A 203 -9.73 -17.45 -2.41
C LYS A 203 -9.20 -16.61 -1.25
N LEU A 204 -9.91 -16.58 -0.11
CA LEU A 204 -9.41 -15.92 1.10
C LEU A 204 -8.22 -16.69 1.68
N LEU A 205 -8.25 -18.02 1.67
CA LEU A 205 -7.10 -18.84 2.05
C LEU A 205 -5.88 -18.58 1.15
N ALA A 206 -6.08 -18.50 -0.16
CA ALA A 206 -5.01 -18.17 -1.11
C ALA A 206 -4.39 -16.80 -0.84
N GLN A 207 -5.24 -15.79 -0.59
CA GLN A 207 -4.80 -14.45 -0.21
C GLN A 207 -4.00 -14.47 1.09
N ASP A 208 -4.46 -15.22 2.09
CA ASP A 208 -3.81 -15.34 3.39
C ASP A 208 -2.44 -16.03 3.29
N ILE A 209 -2.33 -17.09 2.47
CA ILE A 209 -1.05 -17.74 2.15
C ILE A 209 -0.08 -16.74 1.53
N LEU A 210 -0.51 -16.02 0.49
CA LEU A 210 0.36 -15.05 -0.18
C LEU A 210 0.77 -13.91 0.76
N TYR A 211 -0.14 -13.43 1.60
CA TYR A 211 0.18 -12.40 2.58
C TYR A 211 1.20 -12.92 3.59
N GLN A 212 0.92 -14.02 4.30
CA GLN A 212 1.82 -14.47 5.36
C GLN A 212 3.17 -14.98 4.85
N MET A 213 3.26 -15.44 3.59
CA MET A 213 4.51 -15.98 3.03
C MET A 213 5.31 -14.99 2.18
N LEU A 214 4.66 -14.03 1.53
CA LEU A 214 5.31 -13.13 0.57
C LEU A 214 5.22 -11.65 0.97
N GLU A 215 4.32 -11.28 1.89
CA GLU A 215 4.39 -9.96 2.47
C GLU A 215 5.68 -9.88 3.29
N LYS A 216 6.63 -9.10 2.79
CA LYS A 216 7.79 -8.73 3.57
C LYS A 216 7.29 -7.69 4.56
N ASP A 217 7.39 -7.97 5.86
CA ASP A 217 7.42 -6.88 6.84
C ASP A 217 8.44 -5.87 6.32
N ARG A 218 7.98 -4.68 5.99
CA ARG A 218 8.85 -3.68 5.41
C ARG A 218 9.92 -3.37 6.46
N VAL A 219 11.14 -3.79 6.18
CA VAL A 219 12.29 -3.36 6.95
C VAL A 219 12.46 -1.89 6.64
N ILE A 220 12.17 -1.04 7.63
CA ILE A 220 12.44 0.39 7.54
C ILE A 220 13.95 0.55 7.34
N ASN A 221 14.34 1.11 6.21
CA ASN A 221 15.74 1.43 5.98
C ASN A 221 16.07 2.76 6.66
N TYR A 222 17.34 2.89 7.06
CA TYR A 222 17.88 4.11 7.65
C TYR A 222 18.94 4.67 6.70
N TRP A 223 18.79 5.94 6.35
CA TRP A 223 19.63 6.64 5.39
C TRP A 223 20.37 7.80 6.04
N ILE A 224 21.55 8.13 5.49
CA ILE A 224 22.25 9.37 5.79
C ILE A 224 22.19 10.22 4.52
N PHE A 225 21.51 11.35 4.61
CA PHE A 225 21.41 12.33 3.54
C PHE A 225 22.44 13.43 3.83
N GLN A 226 23.52 13.44 3.03
CA GLN A 226 24.67 14.31 3.27
C GLN A 226 24.57 15.62 2.49
N GLY A 227 24.56 16.73 3.21
CA GLY A 227 24.51 18.09 2.68
C GLY A 227 25.84 18.81 2.80
N ASN A 228 26.26 19.53 1.76
CA ASN A 228 27.43 20.40 1.80
C ASN A 228 27.01 21.86 2.09
N PRO A 229 27.33 22.43 3.27
CA PRO A 229 26.90 23.77 3.66
C PRO A 229 27.54 24.89 2.82
N ASP A 230 28.61 24.61 2.06
CA ASP A 230 29.19 25.55 1.11
C ASP A 230 28.27 25.78 -0.11
N ARG A 231 27.38 24.82 -0.41
CA ARG A 231 26.49 24.85 -1.57
C ARG A 231 25.06 25.25 -1.22
N TYR A 232 24.58 24.88 -0.04
CA TYR A 232 23.20 25.12 0.38
C TYR A 232 23.13 25.56 1.85
N ASP A 233 22.31 26.57 2.15
CA ASP A 233 22.09 27.05 3.50
C ASP A 233 21.07 26.19 4.27
N PHE A 234 21.53 25.03 4.73
CA PHE A 234 20.69 24.07 5.46
C PHE A 234 20.14 24.62 6.76
N LYS A 235 20.88 25.48 7.47
CA LYS A 235 20.45 26.01 8.76
C LYS A 235 19.20 26.88 8.57
N SER A 236 19.29 27.86 7.67
CA SER A 236 18.16 28.74 7.37
C SER A 236 16.98 27.98 6.75
N ALA A 237 17.23 26.98 5.90
CA ALA A 237 16.17 26.18 5.28
C ALA A 237 15.41 25.30 6.30
N ILE A 238 16.13 24.71 7.25
CA ILE A 238 15.53 23.90 8.34
C ILE A 238 14.73 24.80 9.29
N GLU A 239 15.28 25.95 9.69
CA GLU A 239 14.59 26.93 10.55
C GLU A 239 13.33 27.52 9.90
N ALA A 240 13.38 27.78 8.60
CA ALA A 240 12.23 28.25 7.83
C ALA A 240 11.21 27.13 7.52
N GLY A 241 11.54 25.87 7.81
CA GLY A 241 10.67 24.72 7.55
C GLY A 241 10.45 24.43 6.06
N VAL A 242 11.39 24.82 5.20
CA VAL A 242 11.28 24.69 3.74
C VAL A 242 12.06 23.50 3.17
N LEU A 243 12.82 22.79 4.01
CA LEU A 243 13.55 21.59 3.59
C LEU A 243 12.58 20.38 3.52
N ASP A 244 11.87 20.27 2.41
CA ASP A 244 10.82 19.27 2.17
C ASP A 244 11.17 18.23 1.09
N ASN A 245 12.31 18.36 0.44
CA ASN A 245 12.82 17.41 -0.55
C ASN A 245 14.35 17.29 -0.51
N TRP A 246 14.87 16.19 -1.05
CA TRP A 246 16.30 15.90 -1.08
C TRP A 246 16.74 15.26 -2.39
N SER A 247 17.86 15.71 -2.96
CA SER A 247 18.47 15.11 -4.16
C SER A 247 19.08 13.74 -3.85
N VAL A 248 18.66 12.71 -4.61
CA VAL A 248 19.09 11.32 -4.44
C VAL A 248 19.88 10.87 -5.67
N THR A 249 21.18 10.66 -5.50
CA THR A 249 22.08 10.22 -6.58
C THR A 249 22.49 8.75 -6.46
N ALA A 250 22.29 8.12 -5.30
CA ALA A 250 22.67 6.73 -5.02
C ALA A 250 21.52 5.94 -4.40
N HIS A 251 21.49 4.64 -4.63
CA HIS A 251 20.53 3.69 -4.02
C HIS A 251 19.04 4.06 -4.21
N ARG A 252 18.71 4.87 -5.21
CA ARG A 252 17.36 5.36 -5.49
C ARG A 252 16.30 4.25 -5.60
N ASP A 253 16.71 3.08 -6.09
CA ASP A 253 15.86 1.91 -6.27
C ASP A 253 15.48 1.21 -4.96
N LYS A 254 16.10 1.63 -3.84
CA LYS A 254 15.89 1.08 -2.51
C LYS A 254 15.24 2.05 -1.52
N ILE A 255 15.14 3.33 -1.88
CA ILE A 255 14.52 4.34 -1.03
C ILE A 255 13.00 4.26 -1.18
N GLU A 256 12.30 4.06 -0.07
CA GLU A 256 10.84 3.91 -0.05
C GLU A 256 10.17 4.89 0.94
N PRO A 257 8.94 5.35 0.67
CA PRO A 257 8.19 6.21 1.59
C PRO A 257 8.00 5.56 2.97
N GLY A 258 8.52 6.16 4.03
CA GLY A 258 8.54 5.69 5.41
C GLY A 258 9.92 5.24 5.91
N ASP A 259 10.93 5.29 5.05
CA ASP A 259 12.32 5.11 5.47
C ASP A 259 12.75 6.30 6.34
N LYS A 260 13.67 6.07 7.26
CA LYS A 260 14.16 7.11 8.18
C LYS A 260 15.46 7.70 7.68
N VAL A 261 15.61 9.00 7.86
CA VAL A 261 16.72 9.78 7.33
C VAL A 261 17.41 10.56 8.44
N ILE A 262 18.73 10.50 8.46
CA ILE A 262 19.60 11.41 9.22
C ILE A 262 20.08 12.49 8.25
N ILE A 263 19.70 13.75 8.50
CA ILE A 263 20.20 14.90 7.74
C ILE A 263 21.57 15.27 8.30
N TRP A 264 22.61 14.91 7.55
CA TRP A 264 24.00 15.07 7.95
C TRP A 264 24.64 16.20 7.17
N ILE A 265 25.11 17.23 7.87
CA ILE A 265 25.85 18.33 7.22
C ILE A 265 27.35 18.02 7.33
N THR A 266 28.07 18.15 6.22
CA THR A 266 29.54 17.95 6.17
C THR A 266 30.28 19.26 6.44
N GLY A 267 31.58 19.21 6.73
CA GLY A 267 32.41 20.41 6.93
C GLY A 267 33.06 20.43 8.31
N GLU A 268 33.42 21.64 8.77
CA GLU A 268 34.07 21.85 10.07
C GLU A 268 33.13 21.49 11.24
N GLU A 269 31.87 21.91 11.15
CA GLU A 269 30.79 21.54 12.09
C GLU A 269 30.02 20.30 11.60
N ALA A 270 30.73 19.28 11.11
CA ALA A 270 30.05 18.09 10.59
C ALA A 270 29.23 17.39 11.68
N GLY A 271 27.96 17.08 11.39
CA GLY A 271 27.06 16.50 12.37
C GLY A 271 25.65 16.20 11.85
N CYS A 272 24.80 15.71 12.74
CA CYS A 272 23.38 15.50 12.50
C CYS A 272 22.59 16.77 12.88
N TYR A 273 21.92 17.37 11.89
CA TYR A 273 21.17 18.62 12.05
C TYR A 273 19.66 18.40 12.09
N ALA A 274 19.17 17.25 11.59
CA ALA A 274 17.76 16.87 11.68
C ALA A 274 17.57 15.37 11.46
N LEU A 275 16.42 14.85 11.90
CA LEU A 275 15.90 13.54 11.47
C LEU A 275 14.65 13.73 10.63
N ALA A 276 14.51 12.93 9.59
CA ALA A 276 13.39 13.01 8.67
C ALA A 276 12.84 11.64 8.30
N GLU A 277 11.67 11.63 7.67
CA GLU A 277 11.03 10.48 7.05
C GLU A 277 10.88 10.72 5.56
N VAL A 278 11.14 9.70 4.74
CA VAL A 278 10.91 9.76 3.29
C VAL A 278 9.40 9.73 3.02
N MET A 279 8.89 10.67 2.24
CA MET A 279 7.45 10.79 1.96
C MET A 279 7.07 10.33 0.54
N SER A 280 8.04 10.22 -0.36
CA SER A 280 7.81 9.75 -1.73
C SER A 280 8.92 8.84 -2.26
N THR A 281 8.59 8.02 -3.25
CA THR A 281 9.60 7.31 -4.05
C THR A 281 10.38 8.31 -4.88
N PRO A 282 11.70 8.14 -5.12
CA PRO A 282 12.46 9.08 -5.93
C PRO A 282 11.84 9.36 -7.31
N TYR A 283 11.75 10.63 -7.68
CA TYR A 283 11.16 11.13 -8.93
C TYR A 283 12.13 12.09 -9.64
N GLU A 284 11.97 12.27 -10.95
CA GLU A 284 12.80 13.21 -11.72
C GLU A 284 12.47 14.65 -11.32
N ASN A 285 13.51 15.45 -11.04
CA ASN A 285 13.35 16.87 -10.70
C ASN A 285 12.73 17.63 -11.89
N ASP A 286 11.61 18.28 -11.66
CA ASP A 286 10.90 19.08 -12.67
C ASP A 286 11.50 20.49 -12.86
N GLY A 287 12.56 20.80 -12.11
CA GLY A 287 13.33 22.03 -12.25
C GLY A 287 12.81 23.21 -11.42
N SER A 288 11.79 23.02 -10.55
CA SER A 288 11.47 24.03 -9.55
C SER A 288 12.46 23.94 -8.38
N ALA A 289 13.57 24.67 -8.47
CA ALA A 289 14.50 24.80 -7.36
C ALA A 289 14.14 26.03 -6.50
N ASP A 290 14.22 25.88 -5.18
CA ASP A 290 14.23 27.00 -4.24
C ASP A 290 15.54 27.77 -4.37
N ASP A 291 15.54 28.76 -5.27
CA ASP A 291 16.70 29.55 -5.68
C ASP A 291 17.33 30.36 -4.51
N VAL A 292 16.60 30.52 -3.40
CA VAL A 292 16.96 31.44 -2.31
C VAL A 292 18.01 30.86 -1.34
N TYR A 293 18.14 29.53 -1.25
CA TYR A 293 19.04 28.88 -0.28
C TYR A 293 20.29 28.24 -0.92
N TRP A 294 20.37 28.19 -2.25
CA TRP A 294 21.59 27.79 -2.95
C TRP A 294 22.60 28.93 -2.98
N LYS A 295 23.85 28.61 -2.67
CA LYS A 295 24.98 29.56 -2.63
C LYS A 295 25.78 29.57 -3.94
N ASP A 296 25.55 28.57 -4.80
CA ASP A 296 26.20 28.36 -6.09
C ASP A 296 25.17 28.08 -7.21
N GLU A 297 25.66 27.79 -8.42
CA GLU A 297 24.79 27.43 -9.56
C GLU A 297 23.92 26.20 -9.21
N LEU A 298 22.62 26.32 -9.50
CA LEU A 298 21.65 25.27 -9.23
C LEU A 298 22.08 23.92 -9.83
N PRO A 299 21.86 22.80 -9.12
CA PRO A 299 22.11 21.48 -9.68
C PRO A 299 21.30 21.26 -10.96
N LYS A 300 21.88 20.50 -11.90
CA LYS A 300 21.26 20.23 -13.21
C LYS A 300 19.92 19.50 -13.04
N SER A 301 18.98 19.77 -13.95
CA SER A 301 17.61 19.22 -13.98
C SER A 301 17.52 17.69 -14.07
N ASP A 302 18.63 16.99 -14.35
CA ASP A 302 18.66 15.52 -14.51
C ASP A 302 18.80 14.76 -13.17
N GLU A 303 18.66 15.44 -12.03
CA GLU A 303 18.74 14.85 -10.70
C GLU A 303 17.39 14.28 -10.25
N PHE A 304 17.40 13.13 -9.56
CA PHE A 304 16.23 12.60 -8.88
C PHE A 304 16.10 13.22 -7.50
N LYS A 305 14.88 13.48 -7.05
CA LYS A 305 14.56 13.94 -5.71
C LYS A 305 13.60 12.97 -5.03
N CYS A 306 13.58 12.99 -3.70
CA CYS A 306 12.48 12.43 -2.92
C CYS A 306 12.00 13.46 -1.91
N ASP A 307 10.71 13.45 -1.62
CA ASP A 307 10.12 14.29 -0.60
C ASP A 307 10.50 13.74 0.77
N ILE A 308 10.73 14.64 1.73
CA ILE A 308 11.03 14.32 3.11
C ILE A 308 10.20 15.18 4.05
N GLU A 309 9.89 14.65 5.22
CA GLU A 309 9.29 15.40 6.33
C GLU A 309 10.25 15.38 7.52
N ILE A 310 10.66 16.55 8.00
CA ILE A 310 11.48 16.64 9.21
C ILE A 310 10.63 16.26 10.42
N THR A 311 11.11 15.28 11.17
CA THR A 311 10.45 14.78 12.39
C THR A 311 11.10 15.33 13.65
N HIS A 312 12.40 15.64 13.61
CA HIS A 312 13.17 16.19 14.74
C HIS A 312 14.18 17.22 14.24
N TYR A 313 14.22 18.36 14.92
CA TYR A 313 15.06 19.51 14.57
C TYR A 313 16.23 19.63 15.54
N PHE A 314 17.45 19.68 15.02
CA PHE A 314 18.68 19.88 15.79
C PHE A 314 19.53 21.04 15.23
N SER A 315 18.95 21.95 14.45
CA SER A 315 19.70 23.03 13.78
C SER A 315 20.38 24.01 14.75
N ASP A 316 19.80 24.22 15.94
CA ASP A 316 20.38 25.09 16.98
C ASP A 316 21.48 24.41 17.79
N ASN A 317 21.37 23.09 17.99
CA ASN A 317 22.31 22.27 18.75
C ASN A 317 22.51 20.94 18.01
N PRO A 318 23.26 20.95 16.89
CA PRO A 318 23.49 19.75 16.10
C PRO A 318 24.29 18.73 16.90
N ILE A 319 24.03 17.44 16.68
CA ILE A 319 24.85 16.37 17.26
C ILE A 319 26.10 16.27 16.39
N LEU A 320 27.19 16.87 16.86
CA LEU A 320 28.43 16.97 16.10
C LEU A 320 29.15 15.62 16.05
N LYS A 321 29.91 15.41 14.97
CA LYS A 321 30.64 14.16 14.73
C LYS A 321 31.60 13.79 15.86
N ASN A 322 32.14 14.78 16.58
CA ASN A 322 33.02 14.58 17.72
C ASN A 322 32.29 14.23 19.02
N GLU A 323 30.95 14.29 19.04
CA GLU A 323 30.09 13.92 20.17
C GLU A 323 29.52 12.50 20.04
N ILE A 324 29.72 11.85 18.89
CA ILE A 324 29.30 10.49 18.55
C ILE A 324 30.51 9.57 18.58
#